data_AF-A0A2C6BS83-F1
#
_entry.id   AF-A0A2C6BS83-F1
#
_cell.length_a   1.000
_cell.length_b   1.000
_cell.length_c   1.000
_cell.angle_alpha   90.00
_cell.angle_beta   90.00
_cell.angle_gamma   90.00
#
_symmetry.space_group_name_H-M   'P 1'
#
loop_
_entity.id
_entity.type
_entity.pdbx_description
1 polymer ?
#
loop_
_entity_poly.entity_id
_entity_poly.type
_entity_poly.pdbx_seq_one_letter_code
_entity_poly.pdbx_strand_id
1 'polypeptide(L)'
;MSLRKYFYEKMLNIKGIDYAKAYSIIVVLLNHSTPNSALYKVVSIPIFMILTGHNYTLSFKNKNISSCQLWDKEDILKKLKRVVIACFYMVLFEIIVIFLKDEFIDLRNFKNIALLLLKGGTGSGSYYPPTLIQIILFYFLLLLFFNINIMRINKGKYRAIFSFIIVFVIEFLYEIITIYSVKIFGENIVEQIFRMGAMRQIVFLQIGIIFYFYREKLLKNYLKLIPFFIVSFIYGYLVCYKNYIFYPYYYWSVSSTPLVFLGLFVIIFFLKLFNNIKENLIDRLIVIIGKSSYHIFLAQMVYYRMFRKTIFNNVLYDNIVDVIICVSIGIIYYYIEPKITKRLEFLMKKLIKNQINLIIS
;
A
#
# COMPACT_ATOMS: atom_id res chain seq x y z
N MET A 1 -0.48 -7.41 36.14
CA MET A 1 -0.49 -7.86 34.74
C MET A 1 0.90 -7.64 34.16
N SER A 2 1.66 -8.70 33.83
CA SER A 2 3.07 -8.54 33.47
C SER A 2 3.22 -7.77 32.15
N LEU A 3 4.18 -6.85 32.08
CA LEU A 3 4.55 -6.11 30.86
C LEU A 3 4.74 -7.05 29.66
N ARG A 4 5.24 -8.27 29.91
CA ARG A 4 5.36 -9.32 28.90
C ARG A 4 4.02 -9.74 28.30
N LYS A 5 2.96 -9.91 29.09
CA LYS A 5 1.61 -10.26 28.61
C LYS A 5 0.97 -9.11 27.82
N TYR A 6 1.19 -7.86 28.25
CA TYR A 6 0.76 -6.65 27.53
C TYR A 6 1.46 -6.49 26.17
N PHE A 7 2.76 -6.79 26.07
CA PHE A 7 3.48 -6.80 24.80
C PHE A 7 3.14 -8.01 23.91
N TYR A 8 2.86 -9.17 24.50
CA TYR A 8 2.49 -10.39 23.77
C TYR A 8 1.12 -10.26 23.09
N GLU A 9 0.13 -9.62 23.75
CA GLU A 9 -1.16 -9.26 23.14
C GLU A 9 -1.03 -8.21 22.01
N LYS A 10 0.06 -7.42 22.03
CA LYS A 10 0.37 -6.42 21.00
C LYS A 10 1.13 -7.00 19.79
N MET A 11 1.87 -8.09 19.99
CA MET A 11 2.66 -8.80 18.97
C MET A 11 1.88 -9.88 18.19
N LEU A 12 0.57 -10.00 18.41
CA LEU A 12 -0.24 -10.92 17.61
C LEU A 12 -0.13 -10.56 16.12
N ASN A 13 0.36 -11.50 15.32
CA ASN A 13 -0.02 -11.63 13.92
C ASN A 13 -1.55 -11.69 13.93
N ILE A 14 -2.18 -10.55 13.74
CA ILE A 14 -3.62 -10.48 13.83
C ILE A 14 -4.14 -11.07 12.53
N LYS A 15 -4.60 -12.32 12.56
CA LYS A 15 -5.07 -13.04 11.37
C LYS A 15 -6.00 -12.17 10.53
N GLY A 16 -6.92 -11.42 11.14
CA GLY A 16 -7.82 -10.50 10.44
C GLY A 16 -7.12 -9.41 9.62
N ILE A 17 -5.91 -8.95 9.99
CA ILE A 17 -5.12 -8.04 9.15
C ILE A 17 -4.66 -8.74 7.86
N ASP A 18 -4.17 -9.97 7.97
CA ASP A 18 -3.72 -10.73 6.80
C ASP A 18 -4.90 -11.10 5.90
N TYR A 19 -6.07 -11.40 6.47
CA TYR A 19 -7.32 -11.57 5.71
C TYR A 19 -7.73 -10.30 4.98
N ALA A 20 -7.69 -9.15 5.65
CA ALA A 20 -8.02 -7.87 5.02
C ALA A 20 -7.06 -7.55 3.84
N LYS A 21 -5.76 -7.84 3.98
CA LYS A 21 -4.79 -7.71 2.87
C LYS A 21 -5.06 -8.69 1.75
N ALA A 22 -5.36 -9.95 2.07
CA ALA A 22 -5.64 -10.99 1.09
C ALA A 22 -6.88 -10.65 0.27
N TYR A 23 -7.94 -10.19 0.94
CA TYR A 23 -9.13 -9.64 0.28
C TYR A 23 -8.74 -8.49 -0.66
N SER A 24 -8.05 -7.47 -0.16
CA SER A 24 -7.70 -6.29 -0.97
C SER A 24 -6.83 -6.64 -2.17
N ILE A 25 -5.88 -7.59 -2.06
CA ILE A 25 -5.03 -7.94 -3.21
C ILE A 25 -5.82 -8.71 -4.26
N ILE A 26 -6.65 -9.68 -3.87
CA ILE A 26 -7.50 -10.43 -4.80
C ILE A 26 -8.42 -9.47 -5.55
N VAL A 27 -9.00 -8.53 -4.83
CA VAL A 27 -9.91 -7.54 -5.39
C VAL A 27 -9.20 -6.57 -6.35
N VAL A 28 -7.95 -6.17 -6.06
CA VAL A 28 -7.12 -5.40 -7.01
C VAL A 28 -6.89 -6.17 -8.30
N LEU A 29 -6.59 -7.48 -8.22
CA LEU A 29 -6.43 -8.32 -9.42
C LEU A 29 -7.71 -8.35 -10.25
N LEU A 30 -8.87 -8.58 -9.61
CA LEU A 30 -10.17 -8.57 -10.28
C LEU A 30 -10.48 -7.22 -10.95
N ASN A 31 -10.02 -6.11 -10.37
CA ASN A 31 -10.16 -4.78 -10.96
C ASN A 31 -9.35 -4.61 -12.25
N HIS A 32 -8.18 -5.25 -12.34
CA HIS A 32 -7.35 -5.20 -13.55
C HIS A 32 -7.85 -6.17 -14.63
N SER A 33 -8.43 -7.32 -14.26
CA SER A 33 -9.03 -8.21 -15.26
C SER A 33 -10.33 -7.62 -15.84
N THR A 34 -11.20 -7.06 -14.99
CA THR A 34 -12.42 -6.36 -15.41
C THR A 34 -12.42 -4.94 -14.87
N PRO A 35 -11.95 -3.95 -15.64
CA PRO A 35 -11.97 -2.56 -15.19
C PRO A 35 -13.43 -2.10 -15.08
N ASN A 36 -13.94 -2.07 -13.85
CA ASN A 36 -15.19 -1.41 -13.52
C ASN A 36 -15.03 -0.71 -12.17
N SER A 37 -15.77 0.38 -12.00
CA SER A 37 -15.79 1.17 -10.78
C SER A 37 -16.60 0.49 -9.67
N ALA A 38 -16.59 -0.84 -9.54
CA ALA A 38 -17.38 -1.49 -8.51
C ALA A 38 -16.91 -1.11 -7.10
N LEU A 39 -17.84 -0.81 -6.20
CA LEU A 39 -17.52 -0.28 -4.87
C LEU A 39 -16.58 -1.19 -4.07
N TYR A 40 -16.76 -2.52 -4.15
CA TYR A 40 -15.88 -3.46 -3.47
C TYR A 40 -14.43 -3.40 -3.97
N LYS A 41 -14.21 -3.07 -5.25
CA LYS A 41 -12.89 -2.94 -5.88
C LYS A 41 -12.11 -1.76 -5.35
N VAL A 42 -12.82 -0.68 -5.24
CA VAL A 42 -12.31 0.64 -4.90
C VAL A 42 -11.83 0.75 -3.45
N VAL A 43 -12.40 -0.06 -2.54
CA VAL A 43 -12.05 -0.09 -1.11
C VAL A 43 -10.67 -0.70 -0.82
N SER A 44 -10.09 -1.42 -1.78
CA SER A 44 -8.80 -2.10 -1.62
C SER A 44 -7.65 -1.15 -1.28
N ILE A 45 -7.59 0.02 -1.93
CA ILE A 45 -6.56 1.05 -1.70
C ILE A 45 -6.68 1.63 -0.28
N PRO A 46 -7.86 2.12 0.17
CA PRO A 46 -8.08 2.51 1.56
C PRO A 46 -7.59 1.48 2.57
N ILE A 47 -7.91 0.19 2.37
CA ILE A 47 -7.49 -0.88 3.28
C ILE A 47 -5.96 -0.95 3.34
N PHE A 48 -5.27 -1.01 2.19
CA PHE A 48 -3.81 -1.07 2.17
C PHE A 48 -3.16 0.13 2.85
N MET A 49 -3.67 1.33 2.64
CA MET A 49 -3.09 2.54 3.23
C MET A 49 -3.32 2.62 4.74
N ILE A 50 -4.52 2.29 5.22
CA ILE A 50 -4.80 2.22 6.67
C ILE A 50 -3.90 1.17 7.33
N LEU A 51 -3.77 -0.02 6.74
CA LEU A 51 -2.90 -1.07 7.28
C LEU A 51 -1.42 -0.69 7.21
N THR A 52 -0.99 0.10 6.22
CA THR A 52 0.37 0.63 6.13
C THR A 52 0.66 1.59 7.29
N GLY A 53 -0.24 2.55 7.54
CA GLY A 53 -0.13 3.46 8.69
C GLY A 53 -0.12 2.73 10.03
N HIS A 54 -0.95 1.69 10.19
CA HIS A 54 -0.96 0.85 11.39
C HIS A 54 0.38 0.11 11.58
N ASN A 55 0.86 -0.60 10.54
CA ASN A 55 2.04 -1.46 10.63
C ASN A 55 3.33 -0.66 10.84
N TYR A 56 3.46 0.51 10.21
CA TYR A 56 4.61 1.38 10.41
C TYR A 56 4.62 1.98 11.82
N THR A 57 3.45 2.31 12.38
CA THR A 57 3.34 2.77 13.77
C THR A 57 3.73 1.68 14.77
N LEU A 58 3.28 0.44 14.55
CA LEU A 58 3.66 -0.72 15.35
C LEU A 58 5.18 -0.95 15.32
N SER A 59 5.77 -0.93 14.11
CA SER A 59 7.22 -1.07 13.92
C SER A 59 8.02 -0.04 14.71
N PHE A 60 7.51 1.20 14.78
CA PHE A 60 8.17 2.28 15.50
C PHE A 60 8.04 2.16 17.02
N LYS A 61 6.82 1.90 17.53
CA LYS A 61 6.57 1.85 18.98
C LYS A 61 7.22 0.67 19.69
N ASN A 62 7.46 -0.44 19.00
CA ASN A 62 8.14 -1.59 19.56
C ASN A 62 9.60 -1.30 19.99
N LYS A 63 10.18 -0.16 19.58
CA LYS A 63 11.58 0.17 19.86
C LYS A 63 11.80 1.06 21.10
N ASN A 64 10.77 1.44 21.88
CA ASN A 64 10.90 2.33 23.06
C ASN A 64 11.69 3.64 22.78
N ILE A 65 11.48 4.21 21.60
CA ILE A 65 12.28 5.33 21.10
C ILE A 65 11.75 6.69 21.60
N SER A 66 12.66 7.60 21.98
CA SER A 66 12.39 9.01 22.31
C SER A 66 12.08 9.84 21.05
N SER A 67 11.39 10.98 21.16
CA SER A 67 10.95 11.78 20.00
C SER A 67 12.06 12.22 19.04
N CYS A 68 13.31 12.35 19.50
CA CYS A 68 14.42 12.80 18.64
C CYS A 68 14.99 11.69 17.75
N GLN A 69 14.66 10.43 18.04
CA GLN A 69 15.10 9.25 17.29
C GLN A 69 13.99 8.73 16.34
N LEU A 70 13.00 9.57 16.02
CA LEU A 70 11.98 9.29 15.00
C LEU A 70 12.58 8.89 13.64
N TRP A 71 13.81 9.34 13.39
CA TRP A 71 14.58 9.14 12.17
C TRP A 71 15.68 8.08 12.34
N ASP A 72 15.34 6.89 12.85
CA ASP A 72 16.27 5.76 12.85
C ASP A 72 16.58 5.38 11.38
N LYS A 73 17.76 5.81 10.91
CA LYS A 73 18.22 5.61 9.53
C LYS A 73 18.19 4.13 9.16
N GLU A 74 18.50 3.23 10.09
CA GLU A 74 18.49 1.79 9.83
C GLU A 74 17.08 1.26 9.59
N ASP A 75 16.09 1.77 10.32
CA ASP A 75 14.68 1.37 10.17
C ASP A 75 14.10 1.82 8.83
N ILE A 76 14.34 3.08 8.48
CA ILE A 76 13.92 3.67 7.20
C ILE A 76 14.59 2.89 6.06
N LEU A 77 15.90 2.66 6.15
CA LEU A 77 16.66 1.94 5.15
C LEU A 77 16.20 0.48 5.01
N LYS A 78 15.85 -0.19 6.12
CA LYS A 78 15.28 -1.55 6.08
C LYS A 78 13.93 -1.59 5.36
N LYS A 79 13.04 -0.63 5.63
CA LYS A 79 11.73 -0.53 4.95
C LYS A 79 11.90 -0.19 3.48
N LEU A 80 12.77 0.76 3.16
CA LEU A 80 13.09 1.13 1.78
C LEU A 80 13.68 -0.02 1.00
N LYS A 81 14.71 -0.70 1.54
CA LYS A 81 15.32 -1.87 0.89
C LYS A 81 14.26 -2.91 0.53
N ARG A 82 13.35 -3.22 1.45
CA ARG A 82 12.27 -4.19 1.19
C ARG A 82 11.37 -3.79 0.01
N VAL A 83 11.05 -2.51 -0.14
CA VAL A 83 10.20 -2.01 -1.23
C VAL A 83 10.99 -1.90 -2.53
N VAL A 84 12.14 -1.22 -2.47
CA VAL A 84 12.98 -0.89 -3.63
C VAL A 84 13.58 -2.12 -4.26
N ILE A 85 14.14 -3.06 -3.49
CA ILE A 85 14.79 -4.27 -4.04
C ILE A 85 13.74 -5.15 -4.74
N ALA A 86 12.59 -5.36 -4.10
CA ALA A 86 11.52 -6.15 -4.70
C ALA A 86 10.94 -5.46 -5.96
N CYS A 87 10.80 -4.13 -5.96
CA CYS A 87 10.40 -3.41 -7.18
C CYS A 87 11.47 -3.52 -8.28
N PHE A 88 12.74 -3.41 -7.91
CA PHE A 88 13.87 -3.39 -8.85
C PHE A 88 13.98 -4.70 -9.63
N TYR A 89 13.88 -5.87 -8.99
CA TYR A 89 13.93 -7.13 -9.73
C TYR A 89 12.77 -7.28 -10.71
N MET A 90 11.57 -6.80 -10.37
CA MET A 90 10.42 -6.86 -11.28
C MET A 90 10.60 -5.92 -12.46
N VAL A 91 11.14 -4.72 -12.23
CA VAL A 91 11.49 -3.78 -13.30
C VAL A 91 12.60 -4.35 -14.20
N LEU A 92 13.64 -4.98 -13.65
CA LEU A 92 14.65 -5.67 -14.44
C LEU A 92 14.04 -6.79 -15.29
N PHE A 93 13.11 -7.55 -14.72
CA PHE A 93 12.37 -8.56 -15.46
C PHE A 93 11.53 -7.96 -16.59
N GLU A 94 10.82 -6.84 -16.36
CA GLU A 94 10.11 -6.12 -17.43
C GLU A 94 11.07 -5.69 -18.54
N ILE A 95 12.23 -5.12 -18.20
CA ILE A 95 13.24 -4.69 -19.18
C ILE A 95 13.70 -5.90 -20.03
N ILE A 96 14.00 -7.04 -19.41
CA ILE A 96 14.36 -8.27 -20.15
C ILE A 96 13.25 -8.64 -21.15
N VAL A 97 11.99 -8.63 -20.73
CA VAL A 97 10.85 -8.97 -21.60
C VAL A 97 10.68 -7.95 -22.74
N ILE A 98 10.93 -6.65 -22.49
CA ILE A 98 10.89 -5.59 -23.52
C ILE A 98 11.91 -5.85 -24.64
N PHE A 99 13.09 -6.35 -24.30
CA PHE A 99 14.13 -6.67 -25.28
C PHE A 99 13.89 -8.02 -25.99
N LEU A 100 13.16 -8.95 -25.37
CA LEU A 100 12.88 -10.26 -25.97
C LEU A 100 11.66 -10.28 -26.90
N LYS A 101 10.68 -9.38 -26.71
CA LYS A 101 9.45 -9.35 -27.51
C LYS A 101 9.40 -8.15 -28.44
N ASP A 102 9.02 -8.38 -29.69
CA ASP A 102 8.93 -7.31 -30.70
C ASP A 102 7.76 -6.35 -30.46
N GLU A 103 6.71 -6.81 -29.77
CA GLU A 103 5.57 -5.99 -29.35
C GLU A 103 5.97 -4.76 -28.49
N PHE A 104 7.19 -4.73 -27.94
CA PHE A 104 7.67 -3.66 -27.06
C PHE A 104 8.86 -2.88 -27.62
N ILE A 105 9.13 -2.94 -28.94
CA ILE A 105 10.24 -2.24 -29.58
C ILE A 105 10.25 -0.73 -29.23
N ASP A 106 9.09 -0.09 -29.19
CA ASP A 106 8.95 1.34 -28.87
C ASP A 106 9.49 1.72 -27.48
N LEU A 107 9.56 0.76 -26.56
CA LEU A 107 10.02 0.97 -25.18
C LEU A 107 11.53 0.79 -25.03
N ARG A 108 12.25 0.32 -26.06
CA ARG A 108 13.69 0.02 -26.00
C ARG A 108 14.61 1.25 -25.99
N ASN A 109 14.05 2.45 -26.18
CA ASN A 109 14.85 3.67 -26.12
C ASN A 109 15.24 4.03 -24.67
N PHE A 110 16.38 4.71 -24.51
CA PHE A 110 16.92 5.06 -23.19
C PHE A 110 15.94 5.90 -22.35
N LYS A 111 15.23 6.84 -22.99
CA LYS A 111 14.24 7.71 -22.32
C LYS A 111 13.11 6.89 -21.68
N ASN A 112 12.58 5.90 -22.39
CA ASN A 112 11.47 5.06 -21.94
C ASN A 112 11.93 4.09 -20.84
N ILE A 113 13.14 3.55 -20.94
CA ILE A 113 13.74 2.72 -19.88
C ILE A 113 13.96 3.55 -18.60
N ALA A 114 14.49 4.77 -18.73
CA ALA A 114 14.65 5.67 -17.59
C ALA A 114 13.30 6.05 -16.97
N LEU A 115 12.30 6.34 -17.80
CA LEU A 115 10.93 6.64 -17.34
C LEU A 115 10.30 5.43 -16.64
N LEU A 116 10.56 4.21 -17.12
CA LEU A 116 10.08 2.96 -16.53
C LEU A 116 10.62 2.77 -15.12
N LEU A 117 11.92 3.02 -14.91
CA LEU A 117 12.55 2.98 -13.60
C LEU A 117 11.94 4.01 -12.63
N LEU A 118 11.70 5.24 -13.10
CA LEU A 118 11.09 6.31 -12.29
C LEU A 118 9.62 6.02 -11.95
N LYS A 119 8.87 5.47 -12.91
CA LYS A 119 7.46 5.10 -12.72
C LYS A 119 7.29 3.86 -11.86
N GLY A 120 8.31 3.04 -11.69
CA GLY A 120 8.24 1.75 -10.98
C GLY A 120 7.78 0.58 -11.84
N GLY A 121 7.66 0.76 -13.16
CA GLY A 121 7.22 -0.26 -14.12
C GLY A 121 6.26 0.28 -15.19
N THR A 122 5.84 -0.60 -16.10
CA THR A 122 4.95 -0.27 -17.23
C THR A 122 3.48 -0.61 -16.98
N GLY A 123 3.21 -1.53 -16.05
CA GLY A 123 1.87 -2.01 -15.74
C GLY A 123 0.96 -1.02 -15.01
N SER A 124 -0.33 -1.32 -15.02
CA SER A 124 -1.30 -0.62 -14.17
C SER A 124 -0.96 -0.80 -12.70
N GLY A 125 -0.91 0.30 -11.95
CA GLY A 125 -0.44 0.29 -10.56
C GLY A 125 1.05 0.59 -10.37
N SER A 126 1.85 0.74 -11.43
CA SER A 126 3.29 1.06 -11.35
C SER A 126 3.65 2.25 -10.47
N TYR A 127 2.79 3.27 -10.40
CA TYR A 127 2.97 4.42 -9.52
C TYR A 127 3.06 4.07 -8.02
N TYR A 128 2.60 2.89 -7.61
CA TYR A 128 2.50 2.52 -6.21
C TYR A 128 3.85 2.37 -5.49
N PRO A 129 4.88 1.67 -6.04
CA PRO A 129 6.22 1.69 -5.45
C PRO A 129 6.80 3.11 -5.24
N PRO A 130 6.79 4.04 -6.22
CA PRO A 130 7.16 5.45 -5.97
C PRO A 130 6.36 6.10 -4.83
N THR A 131 5.03 5.88 -4.79
CA THR A 131 4.17 6.38 -3.71
C THR A 131 4.59 5.80 -2.35
N LEU A 132 4.87 4.49 -2.25
CA LEU A 132 5.33 3.85 -1.02
C LEU A 132 6.69 4.39 -0.54
N ILE A 133 7.60 4.67 -1.47
CA ILE A 133 8.89 5.30 -1.15
C ILE A 133 8.66 6.67 -0.53
N GLN A 134 7.79 7.51 -1.11
CA GLN A 134 7.42 8.81 -0.53
C GLN A 134 6.79 8.66 0.87
N ILE A 135 5.94 7.65 1.06
CA ILE A 135 5.33 7.38 2.37
C ILE A 135 6.39 7.04 3.41
N ILE A 136 7.35 6.18 3.08
CA ILE A 136 8.41 5.76 4.00
C ILE A 136 9.35 6.94 4.34
N LEU A 137 9.75 7.73 3.34
CA LEU A 137 10.73 8.80 3.49
C LEU A 137 10.18 10.07 4.14
N PHE A 138 8.94 10.44 3.82
CA PHE A 138 8.43 11.78 4.15
C PHE A 138 7.15 11.68 4.97
N TYR A 139 6.06 11.19 4.36
CA TYR A 139 4.72 11.34 4.92
C TYR A 139 4.53 10.60 6.24
N PHE A 140 5.06 9.38 6.38
CA PHE A 140 4.92 8.63 7.62
C PHE A 140 5.67 9.30 8.77
N LEU A 141 6.88 9.80 8.53
CA LEU A 141 7.70 10.48 9.55
C LEU A 141 7.05 11.79 10.00
N LEU A 142 6.56 12.58 9.04
CA LEU A 142 5.83 13.82 9.30
C LEU A 142 4.57 13.57 10.13
N LEU A 143 3.74 12.60 9.72
CA LEU A 143 2.54 12.23 10.47
C LEU A 143 2.88 11.74 11.87
N LEU A 144 3.92 10.93 12.03
CA LEU A 144 4.30 10.40 13.33
C LEU A 144 4.80 11.50 14.28
N PHE A 145 5.67 12.39 13.79
CA PHE A 145 6.13 13.56 14.52
C PHE A 145 4.95 14.43 14.96
N PHE A 146 4.07 14.76 14.02
CA PHE A 146 2.85 15.52 14.26
C PHE A 146 1.97 14.88 15.34
N ASN A 147 1.68 13.58 15.22
CA ASN A 147 0.87 12.85 16.19
C ASN A 147 1.51 12.83 17.58
N ILE A 148 2.84 12.70 17.69
CA ILE A 148 3.58 12.73 18.96
C ILE A 148 3.51 14.12 19.59
N ASN A 149 3.60 15.19 18.82
CA ASN A 149 3.50 16.55 19.37
C ASN A 149 2.09 16.88 19.85
N ILE A 150 1.06 16.51 19.09
CA ILE A 150 -0.33 16.59 19.58
C ILE A 150 -0.50 15.76 20.86
N MET A 151 0.17 14.60 20.94
CA MET A 151 0.20 13.76 22.14
C MET A 151 0.67 14.49 23.40
N ARG A 152 1.64 15.40 23.24
CA ARG A 152 2.22 16.18 24.33
C ARG A 152 1.32 17.34 24.74
N ILE A 153 0.78 18.06 23.75
CA ILE A 153 -0.02 19.26 23.95
C ILE A 153 -1.40 18.90 24.52
N ASN A 154 -2.02 17.84 24.00
CA ASN A 154 -3.41 17.52 24.29
C ASN A 154 -3.52 16.12 24.92
N LYS A 155 -3.46 16.05 26.26
CA LYS A 155 -3.67 14.81 27.03
C LYS A 155 -5.14 14.33 27.02
N GLY A 156 -6.05 15.10 26.41
CA GLY A 156 -7.49 14.87 26.44
C GLY A 156 -8.02 13.78 25.51
N LYS A 157 -9.31 13.46 25.69
CA LYS A 157 -10.08 12.43 24.98
C LYS A 157 -10.20 12.68 23.46
N TYR A 158 -10.05 13.91 23.01
CA TYR A 158 -10.30 14.36 21.62
C TYR A 158 -9.06 14.36 20.71
N ARG A 159 -7.91 13.90 21.22
CA ARG A 159 -6.63 13.91 20.48
C ARG A 159 -6.71 13.30 19.07
N ALA A 160 -7.34 12.13 18.97
CA ALA A 160 -7.45 11.41 17.68
C ALA A 160 -8.26 12.23 16.67
N ILE A 161 -9.34 12.86 17.14
CA ILE A 161 -10.24 13.69 16.32
C ILE A 161 -9.48 14.91 15.80
N PHE A 162 -8.77 15.64 16.67
CA PHE A 162 -7.97 16.80 16.22
C PHE A 162 -6.91 16.40 15.19
N SER A 163 -6.16 15.32 15.44
CA SER A 163 -5.14 14.86 14.50
C SER A 163 -5.73 14.46 13.14
N PHE A 164 -6.92 13.86 13.13
CA PHE A 164 -7.63 13.50 11.92
C PHE A 164 -8.11 14.74 11.17
N ILE A 165 -8.77 15.68 11.85
CA ILE A 165 -9.31 16.90 11.25
C ILE A 165 -8.20 17.72 10.60
N ILE A 166 -7.07 17.91 11.27
CA ILE A 166 -5.95 18.68 10.71
C ILE A 166 -5.43 18.01 9.44
N VAL A 167 -5.17 16.70 9.46
CA VAL A 167 -4.66 15.98 8.28
C VAL A 167 -5.69 15.98 7.15
N PHE A 168 -6.97 15.86 7.47
CA PHE A 168 -8.07 15.99 6.51
C PHE A 168 -8.07 17.36 5.84
N VAL A 169 -7.94 18.45 6.60
CA VAL A 169 -7.88 19.81 6.04
C VAL A 169 -6.68 19.97 5.11
N ILE A 170 -5.50 19.47 5.49
CA ILE A 170 -4.30 19.57 4.64
C ILE A 170 -4.50 18.79 3.33
N GLU A 171 -5.09 17.60 3.38
CA GLU A 171 -5.37 16.80 2.18
C GLU A 171 -6.45 17.44 1.29
N PHE A 172 -7.51 17.97 1.91
CA PHE A 172 -8.57 18.70 1.20
C PHE A 172 -8.02 19.95 0.47
N LEU A 173 -7.11 20.69 1.11
CA LEU A 173 -6.40 21.81 0.47
C LEU A 173 -5.52 21.34 -0.69
N TYR A 174 -4.87 20.18 -0.56
CA TYR A 174 -4.10 19.58 -1.64
C TYR A 174 -4.96 19.22 -2.86
N GLU A 175 -6.15 18.66 -2.65
CA GLU A 175 -7.13 18.40 -3.72
C GLU A 175 -7.55 19.70 -4.43
N ILE A 176 -7.83 20.77 -3.66
CA ILE A 176 -8.15 22.09 -4.22
C ILE A 176 -6.98 22.64 -5.06
N ILE A 177 -5.77 22.64 -4.51
CA ILE A 177 -4.57 23.14 -5.21
C ILE A 177 -4.36 22.35 -6.51
N THR A 178 -4.57 21.04 -6.48
CA THR A 178 -4.46 20.19 -7.67
C THR A 178 -5.42 20.62 -8.76
N ILE A 179 -6.70 20.86 -8.43
CA ILE A 179 -7.70 21.34 -9.41
C ILE A 179 -7.27 22.68 -10.02
N TYR A 180 -6.83 23.64 -9.21
CA TYR A 180 -6.42 24.96 -9.73
C TYR A 180 -5.13 24.90 -10.55
N SER A 181 -4.24 23.97 -10.25
CA SER A 181 -2.97 23.77 -10.96
C SER A 181 -3.18 23.38 -12.43
N VAL A 182 -4.33 22.80 -12.78
CA VAL A 182 -4.69 22.42 -14.17
C VAL A 182 -4.65 23.61 -15.11
N LYS A 183 -5.09 24.79 -14.63
CA LYS A 183 -5.09 26.03 -15.43
C LYS A 183 -3.68 26.48 -15.81
N ILE A 184 -2.67 26.09 -15.04
CA ILE A 184 -1.27 26.53 -15.19
C ILE A 184 -0.45 25.48 -15.94
N PHE A 185 -0.58 24.20 -15.57
CA PHE A 185 0.30 23.12 -16.04
C PHE A 185 -0.35 22.19 -17.07
N GLY A 186 -1.66 22.29 -17.29
CA GLY A 186 -2.42 21.40 -18.16
C GLY A 186 -2.79 20.08 -17.50
N GLU A 187 -3.90 19.50 -17.96
CA GLU A 187 -4.56 18.35 -17.35
C GLU A 187 -3.67 17.09 -17.28
N ASN A 188 -3.00 16.75 -18.40
CA ASN A 188 -2.17 15.55 -18.49
C ASN A 188 -1.02 15.53 -17.46
N ILE A 189 -0.39 16.68 -17.22
CA ILE A 189 0.74 16.78 -16.29
C ILE A 189 0.24 16.68 -14.86
N VAL A 190 -0.84 17.41 -14.54
CA VAL A 190 -1.44 17.42 -13.20
C VAL A 190 -1.93 16.04 -12.82
N GLU A 191 -2.63 15.33 -13.71
CA GLU A 191 -3.13 13.99 -13.41
C GLU A 191 -1.98 13.00 -13.13
N GLN A 192 -0.89 13.06 -13.91
CA GLN A 192 0.27 12.18 -13.69
C GLN A 192 0.98 12.45 -12.36
N ILE A 193 1.19 13.73 -12.02
CA ILE A 193 1.80 14.12 -10.73
C ILE A 193 0.88 13.71 -9.58
N PHE A 194 -0.42 13.99 -9.69
CA PHE A 194 -1.41 13.66 -8.68
C PHE A 194 -1.52 12.15 -8.45
N ARG A 195 -1.45 11.35 -9.53
CA ARG A 195 -1.45 9.89 -9.45
C ARG A 195 -0.24 9.35 -8.68
N MET A 196 0.93 9.96 -8.81
CA MET A 196 2.16 9.54 -8.13
C MET A 196 2.31 10.10 -6.72
N GLY A 197 1.63 11.21 -6.41
CA GLY A 197 1.69 11.89 -5.11
C GLY A 197 1.10 11.04 -3.98
N ALA A 198 1.89 10.80 -2.94
CA ALA A 198 1.40 10.12 -1.73
C ALA A 198 0.51 11.01 -0.85
N MET A 199 0.43 12.32 -1.13
CA MET A 199 -0.37 13.27 -0.36
C MET A 199 -1.86 12.90 -0.31
N ARG A 200 -2.44 12.46 -1.43
CA ARG A 200 -3.83 11.96 -1.49
C ARG A 200 -4.11 10.76 -0.57
N GLN A 201 -3.06 10.06 -0.13
CA GLN A 201 -3.19 8.89 0.74
C GLN A 201 -3.00 9.21 2.23
N ILE A 202 -2.70 10.46 2.58
CA ILE A 202 -2.27 10.85 3.92
C ILE A 202 -3.36 10.66 4.98
N VAL A 203 -4.63 10.83 4.62
CA VAL A 203 -5.76 10.64 5.55
C VAL A 203 -5.95 9.16 5.90
N PHE A 204 -5.80 8.26 4.93
CA PHE A 204 -5.84 6.81 5.19
C PHE A 204 -4.69 6.37 6.10
N LEU A 205 -3.47 6.88 5.86
CA LEU A 205 -2.32 6.63 6.73
C LEU A 205 -2.59 7.13 8.15
N GLN A 206 -3.15 8.33 8.31
CA GLN A 206 -3.51 8.91 9.60
C GLN A 206 -4.55 8.06 10.35
N ILE A 207 -5.58 7.56 9.66
CA ILE A 207 -6.54 6.63 10.25
C ILE A 207 -5.85 5.32 10.66
N GLY A 208 -4.84 4.84 9.91
CA GLY A 208 -3.99 3.72 10.33
C GLY A 208 -3.25 3.97 11.66
N ILE A 209 -2.69 5.17 11.84
CA ILE A 209 -2.01 5.58 13.07
C ILE A 209 -3.02 5.65 14.24
N ILE A 210 -4.19 6.27 14.01
CA ILE A 210 -5.27 6.33 15.00
C ILE A 210 -5.75 4.92 15.36
N PHE A 211 -5.93 4.08 14.35
CA PHE A 211 -6.35 2.70 14.52
C PHE A 211 -5.37 1.93 15.41
N TYR A 212 -4.06 2.11 15.22
CA TYR A 212 -3.05 1.52 16.10
C TYR A 212 -3.21 1.94 17.57
N PHE A 213 -3.39 3.23 17.86
CA PHE A 213 -3.48 3.72 19.24
C PHE A 213 -4.82 3.42 19.92
N TYR A 214 -5.91 3.37 19.16
CA TYR A 214 -7.28 3.27 19.67
C TYR A 214 -7.99 1.96 19.28
N ARG A 215 -7.24 0.96 18.81
CA ARG A 215 -7.75 -0.32 18.28
C ARG A 215 -8.83 -0.93 19.16
N GLU A 216 -8.56 -1.16 20.43
CA GLU A 216 -9.51 -1.80 21.36
C GLU A 216 -10.79 -0.99 21.52
N LYS A 217 -10.68 0.34 21.63
CA LYS A 217 -11.84 1.23 21.75
C LYS A 217 -12.68 1.23 20.47
N LEU A 218 -12.04 1.22 19.30
CA LEU A 218 -12.70 1.14 18.00
C LEU A 218 -13.38 -0.22 17.81
N LEU A 219 -12.72 -1.33 18.15
CA LEU A 219 -13.29 -2.68 18.08
C LEU A 219 -14.45 -2.88 19.07
N LYS A 220 -14.41 -2.27 20.26
CA LYS A 220 -15.50 -2.33 21.24
C LYS A 220 -16.69 -1.48 20.82
N ASN A 221 -16.45 -0.30 20.24
CA ASN A 221 -17.49 0.67 19.89
C ASN A 221 -17.73 0.80 18.38
N TYR A 222 -17.46 -0.25 17.59
CA TYR A 222 -17.52 -0.16 16.13
C TYR A 222 -18.90 0.22 15.59
N LEU A 223 -19.98 -0.10 16.33
CA LEU A 223 -21.34 0.33 15.99
C LEU A 223 -21.50 1.86 15.96
N LYS A 224 -20.72 2.60 16.77
CA LYS A 224 -20.70 4.07 16.75
C LYS A 224 -20.08 4.64 15.47
N LEU A 225 -19.39 3.82 14.68
CA LEU A 225 -18.81 4.20 13.39
C LEU A 225 -19.77 3.97 12.22
N ILE A 226 -20.93 3.32 12.44
CA ILE A 226 -21.91 3.02 11.39
C ILE A 226 -22.35 4.28 10.62
N PRO A 227 -22.65 5.43 11.25
CA PRO A 227 -23.03 6.63 10.51
C PRO A 227 -21.94 7.07 9.51
N PHE A 228 -20.67 7.03 9.91
CA PHE A 228 -19.55 7.37 9.04
C PHE A 228 -19.37 6.36 7.91
N PHE A 229 -19.56 5.07 8.20
CA PHE A 229 -19.57 4.02 7.18
C PHE A 229 -20.68 4.23 6.15
N ILE A 230 -21.91 4.55 6.58
CA ILE A 230 -23.04 4.81 5.69
C ILE A 230 -22.73 6.00 4.77
N VAL A 231 -22.18 7.09 5.31
CA VAL A 231 -21.79 8.25 4.50
C VAL A 231 -20.70 7.87 3.48
N SER A 232 -19.66 7.16 3.89
CA SER A 232 -18.62 6.66 2.97
C SER A 232 -19.18 5.71 1.91
N PHE A 233 -20.14 4.87 2.28
CA PHE A 233 -20.80 3.94 1.36
C PHE A 233 -21.66 4.68 0.33
N ILE A 234 -22.46 5.65 0.77
CA ILE A 234 -23.27 6.50 -0.12
C ILE A 234 -22.36 7.25 -1.09
N TYR A 235 -21.30 7.89 -0.60
CA TYR A 235 -20.30 8.55 -1.45
C TYR A 235 -19.74 7.56 -2.48
N GLY A 236 -19.26 6.40 -2.01
CA GLY A 236 -18.71 5.36 -2.88
C GLY A 236 -19.71 4.94 -3.94
N TYR A 237 -20.96 4.69 -3.57
CA TYR A 237 -22.01 4.29 -4.50
C TYR A 237 -22.27 5.36 -5.57
N LEU A 238 -22.37 6.63 -5.16
CA LEU A 238 -22.61 7.76 -6.06
C LEU A 238 -21.46 7.95 -7.06
N VAL A 239 -20.21 7.86 -6.61
CA VAL A 239 -19.05 7.96 -7.52
C VAL A 239 -18.96 6.73 -8.43
N CYS A 240 -19.14 5.54 -7.87
CA CYS A 240 -18.90 4.26 -8.55
C CYS A 240 -19.97 3.91 -9.59
N TYR A 241 -21.24 4.13 -9.26
CA TYR A 241 -22.38 3.66 -10.07
C TYR A 241 -23.19 4.77 -10.70
N LYS A 242 -23.09 6.01 -10.18
CA LYS A 242 -23.79 7.16 -10.73
C LYS A 242 -22.86 8.18 -11.40
N ASN A 243 -21.55 7.89 -11.41
CA ASN A 243 -20.51 8.76 -11.99
C ASN A 243 -20.57 10.20 -11.45
N TYR A 244 -21.01 10.39 -10.20
CA TYR A 244 -21.01 11.70 -9.57
C TYR A 244 -19.58 12.14 -9.27
N ILE A 245 -19.30 13.41 -9.56
CA ILE A 245 -18.05 14.08 -9.21
C ILE A 245 -18.33 14.98 -8.03
N PHE A 246 -17.61 14.78 -6.93
CA PHE A 246 -17.70 15.60 -5.73
C PHE A 246 -16.45 16.45 -5.61
N TYR A 247 -16.55 17.75 -5.86
CA TYR A 247 -15.44 18.67 -5.62
C TYR A 247 -15.07 18.72 -4.14
N PRO A 248 -13.76 18.76 -3.80
CA PRO A 248 -12.60 18.88 -4.68
C PRO A 248 -12.03 17.55 -5.22
N TYR A 249 -12.66 16.41 -4.95
CA TYR A 249 -12.18 15.08 -5.36
C TYR A 249 -12.52 14.78 -6.82
N TYR A 250 -11.76 15.36 -7.76
CA TYR A 250 -11.98 15.22 -9.21
C TYR A 250 -11.21 14.03 -9.83
N TYR A 251 -9.88 14.06 -9.81
CA TYR A 251 -9.03 13.14 -10.60
C TYR A 251 -9.05 11.68 -10.14
N TRP A 252 -9.22 11.44 -8.84
CA TRP A 252 -9.30 10.08 -8.27
C TRP A 252 -10.43 9.99 -7.24
N SER A 253 -11.60 10.48 -7.62
CA SER A 253 -12.84 10.43 -6.83
C SER A 253 -13.14 9.02 -6.29
N VAL A 254 -12.81 7.99 -7.08
CA VAL A 254 -12.98 6.60 -6.66
C VAL A 254 -12.04 6.24 -5.51
N SER A 255 -10.84 6.78 -5.33
CA SER A 255 -9.96 6.39 -4.22
C SER A 255 -9.65 7.54 -3.26
N SER A 256 -10.66 8.37 -3.00
CA SER A 256 -10.55 9.62 -2.26
C SER A 256 -10.85 9.48 -0.77
N THR A 257 -10.45 10.49 0.00
CA THR A 257 -10.62 10.57 1.45
C THR A 257 -12.01 10.19 1.99
N PRO A 258 -13.15 10.57 1.35
CA PRO A 258 -14.48 10.15 1.79
C PRO A 258 -14.67 8.64 1.96
N LEU A 259 -13.84 7.79 1.35
CA LEU A 259 -13.89 6.33 1.51
C LEU A 259 -13.14 5.78 2.72
N VAL A 260 -12.48 6.64 3.51
CA VAL A 260 -11.63 6.20 4.62
C VAL A 260 -12.37 5.35 5.65
N PHE A 261 -13.63 5.70 5.99
CA PHE A 261 -14.41 4.93 6.96
C PHE A 261 -14.94 3.62 6.38
N LEU A 262 -15.13 3.53 5.07
CA LEU A 262 -15.46 2.28 4.40
C LEU A 262 -14.29 1.29 4.49
N GLY A 263 -13.07 1.74 4.19
CA GLY A 263 -11.85 0.93 4.38
C GLY A 263 -11.63 0.51 5.84
N LEU A 264 -11.81 1.44 6.79
CA LEU A 264 -11.67 1.14 8.22
C LEU A 264 -12.71 0.12 8.70
N PHE A 265 -13.96 0.24 8.24
CA PHE A 265 -15.03 -0.67 8.58
C PHE A 265 -14.73 -2.09 8.11
N VAL A 266 -14.27 -2.25 6.86
CA VAL A 266 -13.87 -3.55 6.33
C VAL A 266 -12.73 -4.17 7.15
N ILE A 267 -11.73 -3.39 7.54
CA ILE A 267 -10.66 -3.87 8.45
C ILE A 267 -11.24 -4.35 9.79
N ILE A 268 -12.10 -3.56 10.43
CA ILE A 268 -12.73 -3.93 11.70
C ILE A 268 -13.57 -5.20 11.56
N PHE A 269 -14.30 -5.34 10.47
CA PHE A 269 -15.11 -6.52 10.15
C PHE A 269 -14.23 -7.76 10.04
N PHE A 270 -13.13 -7.70 9.26
CA PHE A 270 -12.19 -8.81 9.15
C PHE A 270 -11.56 -9.19 10.50
N LEU A 271 -11.22 -8.20 11.33
CA LEU A 271 -10.68 -8.45 12.66
C LEU A 271 -11.68 -9.13 13.59
N LYS A 272 -12.95 -8.75 13.53
CA LYS A 272 -13.99 -9.37 14.37
C LYS A 272 -14.28 -10.80 13.96
N LEU A 273 -14.30 -11.09 12.66
CA LEU A 273 -14.65 -12.41 12.15
C LEU A 273 -13.48 -13.39 12.21
N PHE A 274 -12.29 -12.99 11.76
CA PHE A 274 -11.22 -13.94 11.42
C PHE A 274 -10.11 -14.06 12.46
N ASN A 275 -10.08 -13.20 13.49
CA ASN A 275 -9.03 -13.28 14.52
C ASN A 275 -9.06 -14.56 15.35
N ASN A 276 -10.26 -15.10 15.59
CA ASN A 276 -10.47 -16.23 16.48
C ASN A 276 -10.72 -17.55 15.73
N ILE A 277 -10.55 -17.56 14.40
CA ILE A 277 -10.76 -18.76 13.60
C ILE A 277 -9.61 -19.75 13.82
N LYS A 278 -9.99 -21.01 14.04
CA LYS A 278 -9.05 -22.13 14.19
C LYS A 278 -8.25 -22.30 12.91
N GLU A 279 -6.95 -22.51 13.05
CA GLU A 279 -6.05 -22.67 11.92
C GLU A 279 -6.41 -23.92 11.11
N ASN A 280 -6.59 -23.75 9.80
CA ASN A 280 -6.79 -24.83 8.83
C ASN A 280 -5.98 -24.52 7.56
N LEU A 281 -6.05 -25.40 6.56
CA LEU A 281 -5.29 -25.21 5.31
C LEU A 281 -5.67 -23.91 4.58
N ILE A 282 -6.96 -23.57 4.55
CA ILE A 282 -7.47 -22.35 3.91
C ILE A 282 -6.94 -21.10 4.63
N ASP A 283 -6.95 -21.10 5.97
CA ASP A 283 -6.42 -20.03 6.82
C ASP A 283 -4.94 -19.77 6.52
N ARG A 284 -4.14 -20.84 6.40
CA ARG A 284 -2.73 -20.74 6.03
C ARG A 284 -2.54 -20.11 4.66
N LEU A 285 -3.32 -20.53 3.67
CA LEU A 285 -3.25 -19.96 2.32
C LEU A 285 -3.59 -18.46 2.33
N ILE A 286 -4.69 -18.07 2.98
CA ILE A 286 -5.11 -16.66 3.08
C ILE A 286 -4.03 -15.83 3.79
N VAL A 287 -3.46 -16.34 4.88
CA VAL A 287 -2.36 -15.67 5.59
C VAL A 287 -1.13 -15.50 4.70
N ILE A 288 -0.77 -16.51 3.89
CA ILE A 288 0.35 -16.42 2.94
C ILE A 288 0.07 -15.36 1.87
N ILE A 289 -1.15 -15.32 1.32
CA ILE A 289 -1.58 -14.29 0.35
C ILE A 289 -1.47 -12.89 0.99
N GLY A 290 -1.98 -12.72 2.21
CA GLY A 290 -1.92 -11.45 2.94
C GLY A 290 -0.48 -10.97 3.21
N LYS A 291 0.44 -11.89 3.53
CA LYS A 291 1.86 -11.57 3.76
C LYS A 291 2.63 -11.25 2.48
N SER A 292 2.26 -11.90 1.38
CA SER A 292 2.87 -11.74 0.05
C SER A 292 2.20 -10.66 -0.80
N SER A 293 1.20 -9.94 -0.27
CA SER A 293 0.37 -9.00 -1.03
C SER A 293 1.15 -7.97 -1.86
N TYR A 294 2.29 -7.48 -1.36
CA TYR A 294 3.15 -6.55 -2.11
C TYR A 294 3.85 -7.23 -3.30
N HIS A 295 4.28 -8.49 -3.17
CA HIS A 295 4.93 -9.22 -4.26
C HIS A 295 3.90 -9.65 -5.31
N ILE A 296 2.68 -10.03 -4.88
CA ILE A 296 1.54 -10.26 -5.78
C ILE A 296 1.21 -8.96 -6.53
N PHE A 297 1.21 -7.81 -5.84
CA PHE A 297 1.00 -6.51 -6.46
C PHE A 297 2.06 -6.16 -7.52
N LEU A 298 3.32 -6.55 -7.33
CA LEU A 298 4.34 -6.33 -8.35
C LEU A 298 4.21 -7.33 -9.52
N ALA A 299 3.92 -8.61 -9.23
CA ALA A 299 3.73 -9.64 -10.24
C ALA A 299 2.59 -9.29 -11.20
N GLN A 300 1.47 -8.79 -10.67
CA GLN A 300 0.32 -8.44 -11.48
C GLN A 300 0.57 -7.29 -12.45
N MET A 301 1.40 -6.29 -12.07
CA MET A 301 1.77 -5.19 -12.96
C MET A 301 2.38 -5.72 -14.25
N VAL A 302 3.32 -6.65 -14.13
CA VAL A 302 3.99 -7.27 -15.27
C VAL A 302 3.04 -8.18 -16.03
N TYR A 303 2.30 -9.04 -15.32
CA TYR A 303 1.39 -10.00 -15.94
C TYR A 303 0.33 -9.31 -16.81
N TYR A 304 -0.41 -8.34 -16.26
CA TYR A 304 -1.48 -7.65 -16.98
C TYR A 304 -0.97 -6.85 -18.19
N ARG A 305 0.28 -6.36 -18.15
CA ARG A 305 0.85 -5.59 -19.25
C ARG A 305 1.49 -6.45 -20.33
N MET A 306 2.15 -7.54 -19.96
CA MET A 306 3.08 -8.25 -20.85
C MET A 306 2.70 -9.70 -21.17
N PHE A 307 1.82 -10.31 -20.38
CA PHE A 307 1.55 -11.75 -20.44
C PHE A 307 0.07 -12.14 -20.46
N ARG A 308 -0.84 -11.23 -20.10
CA ARG A 308 -2.28 -11.52 -20.12
C ARG A 308 -2.72 -11.98 -21.51
N LYS A 309 -3.46 -13.09 -21.54
CA LYS A 309 -4.11 -13.64 -22.73
C LYS A 309 -5.53 -14.07 -22.38
N THR A 310 -6.44 -13.97 -23.34
CA THR A 310 -7.78 -14.57 -23.26
C THR A 310 -7.68 -16.05 -23.59
N ILE A 311 -8.06 -16.94 -22.67
CA ILE A 311 -7.89 -18.40 -22.82
C ILE A 311 -9.24 -19.05 -23.10
N PHE A 312 -10.25 -18.70 -22.29
CA PHE A 312 -11.57 -19.36 -22.31
C PHE A 312 -12.64 -18.54 -23.04
N ASN A 313 -12.30 -17.34 -23.53
CA ASN A 313 -13.24 -16.37 -24.10
C ASN A 313 -14.45 -16.10 -23.18
N ASN A 314 -14.25 -16.30 -21.88
CA ASN A 314 -15.26 -16.13 -20.85
C ASN A 314 -14.63 -15.30 -19.74
N VAL A 315 -15.18 -14.10 -19.55
CA VAL A 315 -14.66 -13.11 -18.62
C VAL A 315 -14.47 -13.67 -17.22
N LEU A 316 -15.41 -14.50 -16.73
CA LEU A 316 -15.33 -15.04 -15.38
C LEU A 316 -14.18 -16.05 -15.23
N TYR A 317 -14.05 -16.98 -16.18
CA TYR A 317 -12.99 -17.99 -16.15
C TYR A 317 -11.61 -17.38 -16.37
N ASP A 318 -11.48 -16.46 -17.33
CA ASP A 318 -10.22 -15.75 -17.59
C ASP A 318 -9.78 -14.93 -16.36
N ASN A 319 -10.71 -14.25 -15.67
CA ASN A 319 -10.40 -13.52 -14.44
C ASN A 319 -9.88 -14.44 -13.32
N ILE A 320 -10.48 -15.63 -13.16
CA ILE A 320 -10.04 -16.59 -12.13
C ILE A 320 -8.63 -17.06 -12.42
N VAL A 321 -8.32 -17.35 -13.69
CA VAL A 321 -6.99 -17.76 -14.13
C VAL A 321 -5.98 -16.63 -13.90
N ASP A 322 -6.31 -15.40 -14.27
CA ASP A 322 -5.46 -14.23 -14.03
C ASP A 322 -5.10 -14.09 -12.53
N VAL A 323 -6.11 -14.23 -11.65
CA VAL A 323 -5.91 -14.18 -10.19
C VAL A 323 -5.00 -15.32 -9.72
N ILE A 324 -5.26 -16.55 -10.14
CA ILE A 324 -4.46 -17.73 -9.75
C ILE A 324 -3.01 -17.55 -10.18
N ILE A 325 -2.76 -17.08 -11.41
CA ILE A 325 -1.41 -16.85 -11.94
C ILE A 325 -0.70 -15.76 -11.12
N CYS A 326 -1.33 -14.60 -10.94
CA CYS A 326 -0.72 -13.48 -10.21
C CYS A 326 -0.43 -13.83 -8.75
N VAL A 327 -1.36 -14.51 -8.08
CA VAL A 327 -1.18 -14.95 -6.69
C VAL A 327 -0.06 -15.98 -6.59
N SER A 328 -0.04 -16.99 -7.48
CA SER A 328 0.97 -18.04 -7.46
C SER A 328 2.37 -17.49 -7.70
N ILE A 329 2.54 -16.68 -8.76
CA ILE A 329 3.82 -16.04 -9.08
C ILE A 329 4.25 -15.10 -7.96
N GLY A 330 3.33 -14.30 -7.42
CA GLY A 330 3.63 -13.37 -6.32
C GLY A 330 4.06 -14.07 -5.03
N ILE A 331 3.47 -15.22 -4.71
CA ILE A 331 3.88 -16.05 -3.55
C ILE A 331 5.27 -16.65 -3.79
N ILE A 332 5.51 -17.22 -4.97
CA ILE A 332 6.82 -17.74 -5.35
C ILE A 332 7.87 -16.62 -5.23
N TYR A 333 7.56 -15.45 -5.76
CA TYR A 333 8.43 -14.29 -5.72
C TYR A 333 8.73 -13.84 -4.28
N TYR A 334 7.73 -13.80 -3.40
CA TYR A 334 7.89 -13.49 -1.98
C TYR A 334 8.89 -14.39 -1.24
N TYR A 335 8.97 -15.67 -1.60
CA TYR A 335 9.90 -16.61 -0.97
C TYR A 335 11.28 -16.65 -1.63
N ILE A 336 11.36 -16.35 -2.93
CA ILE A 336 12.61 -16.39 -3.70
C ILE A 336 13.41 -15.09 -3.54
N GLU A 337 12.77 -13.93 -3.60
CA GLU A 337 13.44 -12.61 -3.54
C GLU A 337 14.41 -12.51 -2.35
N PRO A 338 14.02 -12.80 -1.09
CA PRO A 338 14.93 -12.63 0.03
C PRO A 338 16.14 -13.58 -0.03
N LYS A 339 15.98 -14.75 -0.66
CA LYS A 339 17.08 -15.73 -0.84
C LYS A 339 18.08 -15.24 -1.88
N ILE A 340 17.59 -14.66 -2.99
CA ILE A 340 18.43 -14.06 -4.03
C ILE A 340 19.19 -12.86 -3.45
N THR A 341 18.48 -11.95 -2.79
CA THR A 341 19.06 -10.73 -2.21
C THR A 341 20.20 -11.06 -1.23
N LYS A 342 19.99 -12.01 -0.32
CA LYS A 342 21.03 -12.46 0.62
C LYS A 342 22.26 -13.04 -0.07
N ARG A 343 22.07 -13.84 -1.12
CA ARG A 343 23.18 -14.43 -1.89
C ARG A 343 23.98 -13.35 -2.62
N LEU A 344 23.31 -12.38 -3.24
CA LEU A 344 23.96 -11.26 -3.91
C LEU A 344 24.71 -10.37 -2.92
N GLU A 345 24.12 -10.04 -1.78
CA GLU A 345 24.81 -9.29 -0.71
C GLU A 345 26.08 -10.01 -0.23
N PHE A 346 26.04 -11.35 -0.08
CA PHE A 346 27.20 -12.15 0.27
C PHE A 346 28.30 -12.10 -0.81
N LEU A 347 27.92 -12.26 -2.08
CA LEU A 347 28.86 -12.21 -3.21
C LEU A 347 29.51 -10.82 -3.34
N MET A 348 28.72 -9.75 -3.23
CA MET A 348 29.25 -8.38 -3.25
C MET A 348 30.25 -8.13 -2.13
N LYS A 349 29.96 -8.55 -0.89
CA LYS A 349 30.90 -8.42 0.23
C LYS A 349 32.20 -9.17 -0.01
N LYS A 350 32.14 -10.36 -0.62
CA LYS A 350 33.32 -11.14 -0.99
C LYS A 350 34.16 -10.43 -2.05
N LEU A 351 33.52 -9.87 -3.08
CA LEU A 351 34.20 -9.12 -4.15
C LEU A 351 34.89 -7.87 -3.62
N ILE A 352 34.21 -7.08 -2.78
CA ILE A 352 34.78 -5.87 -2.17
C ILE A 352 35.99 -6.23 -1.30
N LYS A 353 35.87 -7.29 -0.48
CA LYS A 353 36.99 -7.74 0.37
C LYS A 353 38.20 -8.16 -0.47
N ASN A 354 37.98 -8.85 -1.59
CA ASN A 354 39.05 -9.25 -2.50
C ASN A 354 39.71 -8.04 -3.19
N GLN A 355 38.93 -7.03 -3.59
CA GLN A 355 39.48 -5.78 -4.15
C GLN A 355 40.31 -5.00 -3.13
N ILE A 356 39.84 -4.89 -1.88
CA ILE A 356 40.61 -4.23 -0.81
C ILE A 356 41.93 -4.96 -0.57
N ASN A 357 41.91 -6.29 -0.54
CA ASN A 357 43.13 -7.08 -0.38
C ASN A 357 44.12 -6.91 -1.55
N LEU A 358 43.62 -6.72 -2.78
CA LEU A 358 44.44 -6.44 -3.97
C LEU A 358 45.00 -5.01 -4.00
N ILE A 359 44.39 -4.05 -3.31
CA ILE A 359 44.88 -2.67 -3.19
C ILE A 359 45.95 -2.55 -2.08
N ILE A 360 45.89 -3.44 -1.07
CA ILE A 360 46.82 -3.46 0.07
C ILE A 360 48.08 -4.29 -0.24
N SER A 361 48.01 -5.23 -1.18
CA SER A 361 49.16 -5.96 -1.73
C SER A 361 49.85 -5.16 -2.82
#